data_AF-A0A521B092-F1
#
_entry.id   AF-A0A521B092-F1
#
_cell.length_a   1.000
_cell.length_b   1.000
_cell.length_c   1.000
_cell.angle_alpha   90.00
_cell.angle_beta   90.00
_cell.angle_gamma   90.00
#
_symmetry.space_group_name_H-M   'P 1'
#
loop_
_entity.id
_entity.type
_entity.pdbx_description
1 polymer ?
#
loop_
_entity_poly.entity_id
_entity_poly.type
_entity_poly.pdbx_seq_one_letter_code
_entity_poly.pdbx_strand_id
1 'polypeptide(L)'
;MPAWRGGHSVGRPRMSVTLIIDGNKFRNIKEFYEEVNCVFMQDEDWRIGESLDAFNDLLFGGFGAAGPGPLVLIWRDMEKSCADLGMQATRDYYRAKLARPEQFNAARFQAELAALEAGTGQTYFDILLEIIADHPQITLVPA
;
A
#
# COMPACT_ATOMS: atom_id res chain seq x y z
N MET A 1 46.01 -31.78 -22.46
CA MET A 1 45.21 -30.58 -22.13
C MET A 1 43.83 -31.01 -21.67
N PRO A 2 43.43 -30.83 -20.41
CA PRO A 2 42.03 -30.99 -20.03
C PRO A 2 41.33 -29.64 -19.90
N ALA A 3 40.16 -29.56 -20.51
CA ALA A 3 39.20 -28.49 -20.37
C ALA A 3 38.58 -28.51 -18.96
N TRP A 4 38.44 -27.35 -18.33
CA TRP A 4 37.60 -27.16 -17.15
C TRP A 4 36.48 -26.16 -17.51
N ARG A 5 35.24 -26.64 -17.46
CA ARG A 5 34.02 -25.82 -17.47
C ARG A 5 33.73 -25.40 -16.04
N GLY A 6 33.54 -24.11 -15.80
CA GLY A 6 32.96 -23.59 -14.56
C GLY A 6 32.38 -22.21 -14.84
N GLY A 7 31.18 -21.84 -14.41
CA GLY A 7 30.15 -22.58 -13.71
C GLY A 7 28.79 -21.99 -14.09
N HIS A 8 27.75 -22.83 -14.05
CA HIS A 8 26.40 -22.33 -14.03
C HIS A 8 26.19 -21.66 -12.67
N SER A 9 26.09 -20.33 -12.66
CA SER A 9 25.53 -19.59 -11.53
C SER A 9 24.08 -20.05 -11.38
N VAL A 10 23.85 -21.02 -10.49
CA VAL A 10 22.50 -21.32 -10.00
C VAL A 10 22.08 -20.06 -9.26
N GLY A 11 21.23 -19.24 -9.90
CA GLY A 11 20.62 -18.09 -9.25
C GLY A 11 19.98 -18.57 -7.95
N ARG A 12 20.36 -17.96 -6.82
CA ARG A 12 19.69 -18.26 -5.55
C ARG A 12 18.18 -18.13 -5.78
N PRO A 13 17.35 -19.09 -5.35
CA PRO A 13 15.91 -18.90 -5.39
C PRO A 13 15.59 -17.58 -4.68
N ARG A 14 14.84 -16.70 -5.34
CA ARG A 14 14.38 -15.45 -4.74
C ARG A 14 13.49 -15.83 -3.57
N MET A 15 14.04 -15.74 -2.36
CA MET A 15 13.27 -15.91 -1.13
C MET A 15 12.17 -14.85 -1.14
N SER A 16 10.92 -15.28 -1.12
CA SER A 16 9.78 -14.38 -1.00
C SER A 16 9.71 -13.86 0.42
N VAL A 17 9.59 -12.55 0.60
CA VAL A 17 9.26 -11.96 1.89
C VAL A 17 7.76 -12.14 2.14
N THR A 18 7.36 -12.41 3.37
CA THR A 18 5.95 -12.39 3.78
C THR A 18 5.73 -11.31 4.83
N LEU A 19 4.85 -10.37 4.55
CA LEU A 19 4.44 -9.32 5.49
C LEU A 19 2.94 -9.45 5.76
N ILE A 20 2.51 -9.01 6.95
CA ILE A 20 1.13 -9.12 7.40
C ILE A 20 0.64 -7.74 7.80
N ILE A 21 -0.42 -7.25 7.17
CA ILE A 21 -1.22 -6.12 7.66
C ILE A 21 -2.39 -6.72 8.43
N ASP A 22 -2.58 -6.29 9.69
CA ASP A 22 -3.71 -6.69 10.52
C ASP A 22 -4.80 -5.60 10.54
N GLY A 23 -5.93 -5.88 9.87
CA GLY A 23 -7.08 -4.99 9.77
C GLY A 23 -7.71 -4.61 11.12
N ASN A 24 -7.45 -5.36 12.19
CA ASN A 24 -7.89 -5.01 13.55
C ASN A 24 -7.02 -3.94 14.21
N LYS A 25 -5.86 -3.58 13.65
CA LYS A 25 -4.92 -2.59 14.22
C LYS A 25 -5.25 -1.14 13.90
N PHE A 26 -6.18 -0.90 12.98
CA PHE A 26 -6.57 0.44 12.57
C PHE A 26 -8.09 0.55 12.37
N ARG A 27 -8.60 1.78 12.38
CA ARG A 27 -10.02 2.10 12.06
C ARG A 27 -10.16 3.34 11.18
N ASN A 28 -9.05 3.88 10.68
CA ASN A 28 -9.01 5.07 9.84
C ASN A 28 -7.67 5.11 9.07
N ILE A 29 -7.56 6.05 8.12
CA ILE A 29 -6.39 6.18 7.24
C ILE A 29 -5.10 6.44 8.03
N LYS A 30 -5.14 7.28 9.07
CA LYS A 30 -3.96 7.60 9.88
C LYS A 30 -3.42 6.35 10.58
N GLU A 31 -4.29 5.62 11.28
CA GLU A 31 -3.92 4.38 11.97
C GLU A 31 -3.49 3.29 10.97
N PHE A 32 -4.03 3.27 9.75
CA PHE A 32 -3.56 2.38 8.68
C PHE A 32 -2.09 2.64 8.33
N TYR A 33 -1.67 3.91 8.16
CA TYR A 33 -0.26 4.22 7.92
C TYR A 33 0.62 3.94 9.14
N GLU A 34 0.09 3.97 10.35
CA GLU A 34 0.83 3.54 11.54
C GLU A 34 1.14 2.05 11.51
N GLU A 35 0.15 1.22 11.14
CA GLU A 35 0.32 -0.22 10.93
C GLU A 35 1.29 -0.50 9.78
N VAL A 36 1.14 0.18 8.64
CA VAL A 36 2.07 0.04 7.50
C VAL A 36 3.50 0.34 7.94
N ASN A 37 3.73 1.44 8.67
CA ASN A 37 5.07 1.74 9.18
C ASN A 37 5.55 0.71 10.21
N CYS A 38 4.67 0.14 11.04
CA CYS A 38 5.03 -0.91 11.99
C CYS A 38 5.48 -2.20 11.27
N VAL A 39 4.83 -2.55 10.16
CA VAL A 39 5.06 -3.79 9.42
C VAL A 39 6.25 -3.66 8.45
N PHE A 40 6.33 -2.52 7.75
CA PHE A 40 7.29 -2.34 6.66
C PHE A 40 8.54 -1.56 7.06
N MET A 41 8.45 -0.67 8.05
CA MET A 41 9.51 0.31 8.34
C MET A 41 10.18 0.08 9.70
N GLN A 42 9.99 -1.10 10.33
CA GLN A 42 10.51 -1.38 11.68
C GLN A 42 12.03 -1.26 11.81
N ASP A 43 12.77 -1.49 10.72
CA ASP A 43 14.24 -1.48 10.67
C ASP A 43 14.80 -0.18 10.08
N GLU A 44 13.93 0.78 9.76
CA GLU A 44 14.27 2.08 9.19
C GLU A 44 14.21 3.15 10.29
N ASP A 45 15.04 4.19 10.20
CA ASP A 45 15.05 5.31 11.16
C ASP A 45 14.03 6.43 10.82
N TRP A 46 13.24 6.21 9.78
CA TRP A 46 12.23 7.12 9.27
C TRP A 46 10.90 6.40 8.98
N ARG A 47 9.84 7.18 8.76
CA ARG A 47 8.49 6.69 8.49
C ARG A 47 7.96 7.24 7.18
N ILE A 48 7.23 6.44 6.41
CA ILE A 48 6.52 6.94 5.24
C ILE A 48 5.38 7.86 5.67
N GLY A 49 5.08 8.85 4.83
CA GLY A 49 3.98 9.79 5.06
C GLY A 49 2.60 9.17 4.84
N GLU A 50 1.57 9.84 5.36
CA GLU A 50 0.15 9.47 5.19
C GLU A 50 -0.37 9.88 3.80
N SER A 51 0.18 9.27 2.74
CA SER A 51 -0.25 9.51 1.36
C SER A 51 -0.23 8.25 0.50
N LEU A 52 -1.15 8.21 -0.49
CA LEU A 52 -1.21 7.13 -1.48
C LEU A 52 0.10 7.01 -2.27
N ASP A 53 0.75 8.14 -2.57
CA ASP A 53 2.06 8.16 -3.24
C ASP A 53 3.13 7.47 -2.39
N ALA A 54 3.20 7.77 -1.08
CA ALA A 54 4.18 7.15 -0.20
C ALA A 54 3.92 5.64 0.01
N PHE A 55 2.64 5.22 -0.01
CA PHE A 55 2.28 3.82 -0.02
C PHE A 55 2.71 3.14 -1.33
N ASN A 56 2.45 3.76 -2.47
CA ASN A 56 2.87 3.25 -3.77
C ASN A 56 4.40 3.13 -3.89
N ASP A 57 5.14 4.14 -3.44
CA ASP A 57 6.61 4.16 -3.41
C ASP A 57 7.17 3.02 -2.53
N LEU A 58 6.54 2.75 -1.38
CA LEU A 58 6.90 1.63 -0.52
C LEU A 58 6.78 0.28 -1.24
N LEU A 59 5.76 0.10 -2.10
CA LEU A 59 5.50 -1.17 -2.80
C LEU A 59 6.45 -1.44 -3.97
N PHE A 60 7.05 -0.40 -4.57
CA PHE A 60 8.13 -0.58 -5.55
C PHE A 60 9.37 -1.25 -4.94
N GLY A 61 9.48 -1.21 -3.60
CA GLY A 61 10.56 -1.81 -2.85
C GLY A 61 11.85 -1.00 -2.92
N GLY A 62 12.89 -1.52 -2.28
CA GLY A 62 14.21 -0.85 -2.19
C GLY A 62 14.49 -0.18 -0.85
N PHE A 63 13.50 -0.13 0.04
CA PHE A 63 13.66 0.17 1.47
C PHE A 63 12.63 -0.62 2.28
N GLY A 64 12.80 -0.63 3.60
CA GLY A 64 11.93 -1.37 4.50
C GLY A 64 11.96 -2.88 4.27
N ALA A 65 11.03 -3.57 4.94
CA ALA A 65 10.98 -5.03 4.98
C ALA A 65 10.58 -5.66 3.63
N ALA A 66 9.94 -4.92 2.71
CA ALA A 66 9.55 -5.43 1.40
C ALA A 66 10.76 -5.86 0.56
N GLY A 67 11.88 -5.13 0.67
CA GLY A 67 13.07 -5.36 -0.16
C GLY A 67 12.79 -5.23 -1.67
N PRO A 68 13.75 -5.59 -2.54
CA PRO A 68 13.59 -5.50 -4.00
C PRO A 68 13.00 -6.77 -4.64
N GLY A 69 12.51 -7.72 -3.84
CA GLY A 69 12.15 -9.07 -4.27
C GLY A 69 10.64 -9.33 -4.29
N PRO A 70 10.22 -10.56 -4.62
CA PRO A 70 8.83 -10.98 -4.50
C PRO A 70 8.32 -10.84 -3.05
N LEU A 71 7.12 -10.30 -2.90
CA LEU A 71 6.46 -10.07 -1.62
C LEU A 71 5.11 -10.79 -1.59
N VAL A 72 4.86 -11.56 -0.53
CA VAL A 72 3.53 -12.04 -0.17
C VAL A 72 2.97 -11.10 0.89
N LEU A 73 1.96 -10.31 0.52
CA LEU A 73 1.27 -9.44 1.46
C LEU A 73 0.01 -10.14 1.95
N ILE A 74 0.04 -10.61 3.20
CA ILE A 74 -1.13 -11.15 3.87
C ILE A 74 -1.90 -9.98 4.48
N TRP A 75 -3.18 -9.87 4.20
CA TRP A 75 -4.03 -8.85 4.80
C TRP A 75 -5.16 -9.52 5.57
N ARG A 76 -5.01 -9.52 6.90
CA ARG A 76 -5.96 -10.12 7.83
C ARG A 76 -7.13 -9.19 8.11
N ASP A 77 -8.32 -9.75 8.28
CA ASP A 77 -9.53 -8.98 8.60
C ASP A 77 -9.82 -7.90 7.54
N MET A 78 -9.58 -8.25 6.28
CA MET A 78 -9.68 -7.33 5.14
C MET A 78 -11.09 -6.72 5.00
N GLU A 79 -12.15 -7.45 5.34
CA GLU A 79 -13.53 -6.93 5.34
C GLU A 79 -13.68 -5.75 6.32
N LYS A 80 -13.05 -5.83 7.49
CA LYS A 80 -13.04 -4.71 8.44
C LYS A 80 -12.27 -3.52 7.88
N SER A 81 -11.12 -3.76 7.24
CA SER A 81 -10.38 -2.70 6.55
C SER A 81 -11.20 -2.03 5.44
N CYS A 82 -11.97 -2.81 4.68
CA CYS A 82 -12.89 -2.31 3.66
C CYS A 82 -13.97 -1.39 4.27
N ALA A 83 -14.54 -1.77 5.42
CA ALA A 83 -15.50 -0.93 6.12
C ALA A 83 -14.86 0.37 6.67
N ASP A 84 -13.71 0.26 7.33
CA ASP A 84 -13.04 1.38 8.00
C ASP A 84 -12.38 2.37 7.03
N LEU A 85 -11.87 1.89 5.90
CA LEU A 85 -11.25 2.70 4.84
C LEU A 85 -12.21 2.94 3.65
N GLY A 86 -13.48 2.60 3.83
CA GLY A 86 -14.52 2.73 2.82
C GLY A 86 -15.06 4.15 2.65
N MET A 87 -16.35 4.26 2.35
CA MET A 87 -17.03 5.51 1.97
C MET A 87 -16.75 6.68 2.92
N GLN A 88 -16.91 6.48 4.24
CA GLN A 88 -16.83 7.57 5.20
C GLN A 88 -15.40 8.11 5.35
N ALA A 89 -14.41 7.22 5.48
CA ALA A 89 -13.00 7.63 5.54
C ALA A 89 -12.55 8.33 4.26
N THR A 90 -13.01 7.87 3.10
CA THR A 90 -12.70 8.48 1.80
C THR A 90 -13.30 9.88 1.68
N ARG A 91 -14.55 10.06 2.12
CA ARG A 91 -15.19 11.38 2.17
C ARG A 91 -14.43 12.35 3.06
N ASP A 92 -14.04 11.90 4.25
CA ASP A 92 -13.31 12.75 5.20
C ASP A 92 -11.92 13.10 4.67
N TYR A 93 -11.25 12.17 3.99
CA TYR A 93 -10.00 12.41 3.27
C TYR A 93 -10.16 13.50 2.20
N TYR A 94 -11.14 13.40 1.31
CA TYR A 94 -11.35 14.42 0.27
C TYR A 94 -11.73 15.78 0.87
N ARG A 95 -12.59 15.81 1.90
CA ARG A 95 -12.94 17.06 2.60
C ARG A 95 -11.72 17.73 3.25
N ALA A 96 -10.82 16.94 3.85
CA ALA A 96 -9.58 17.47 4.42
C ALA A 96 -8.67 18.10 3.36
N LYS A 97 -8.61 17.51 2.15
CA LYS A 97 -7.87 18.10 1.01
C LYS A 97 -8.53 19.39 0.52
N LEU A 98 -9.86 19.42 0.43
CA LEU A 98 -10.63 20.60 0.03
C LEU A 98 -10.55 21.77 1.02
N ALA A 99 -10.29 21.48 2.30
CA ALA A 99 -10.06 22.51 3.31
C ALA A 99 -8.70 23.24 3.15
N ARG A 100 -7.82 22.76 2.25
CA ARG A 100 -6.50 23.35 1.94
C ARG A 100 -6.31 23.53 0.43
N PRO A 101 -7.16 24.35 -0.22
CA PRO A 101 -7.18 24.49 -1.68
C PRO A 101 -5.89 25.10 -2.25
N GLU A 102 -5.08 25.75 -1.43
CA GLU A 102 -3.76 26.28 -1.80
C GLU A 102 -2.67 25.20 -1.92
N GLN A 103 -2.89 24.03 -1.31
CA GLN A 103 -1.94 22.90 -1.31
C GLN A 103 -2.37 21.78 -2.26
N PHE A 104 -3.67 21.68 -2.56
CA PHE A 104 -4.24 20.56 -3.30
C PHE A 104 -5.09 21.03 -4.46
N ASN A 105 -5.18 20.21 -5.51
CA ASN A 105 -6.04 20.48 -6.65
C ASN A 105 -7.52 20.35 -6.23
N ALA A 106 -8.12 21.47 -5.83
CA ALA A 106 -9.49 21.52 -5.32
C ALA A 106 -10.51 21.02 -6.35
N ALA A 107 -10.33 21.36 -7.64
CA ALA A 107 -11.24 20.91 -8.71
C ALA A 107 -11.23 19.38 -8.85
N ARG A 108 -10.04 18.77 -8.77
CA ARG A 108 -9.90 17.30 -8.79
C ARG A 108 -10.63 16.66 -7.62
N PHE A 109 -10.35 17.11 -6.38
CA PHE A 109 -10.94 16.52 -5.19
C PHE A 109 -12.46 16.78 -5.06
N GLN A 110 -12.98 17.87 -5.64
CA GLN A 110 -14.42 18.09 -5.76
C GLN A 110 -15.07 17.04 -6.69
N ALA A 111 -14.45 16.77 -7.84
CA ALA A 111 -14.93 15.75 -8.77
C ALA A 111 -14.85 14.34 -8.17
N GLU A 112 -13.75 14.00 -7.51
CA GLU A 112 -13.58 12.71 -6.81
C GLU A 112 -14.61 12.53 -5.69
N LEU A 113 -14.87 13.57 -4.88
CA LEU A 113 -15.91 13.53 -3.84
C LEU A 113 -17.31 13.38 -4.44
N ALA A 114 -17.63 14.09 -5.53
CA ALA A 114 -18.92 13.98 -6.20
C ALA A 114 -19.13 12.57 -6.80
N ALA A 115 -18.10 11.99 -7.43
CA ALA A 115 -18.14 10.63 -7.95
C ALA A 115 -18.32 9.60 -6.82
N LEU A 116 -17.59 9.76 -5.71
CA LEU A 116 -17.75 8.93 -4.51
C LEU A 116 -19.20 8.98 -4.01
N GLU A 117 -19.76 10.19 -3.83
CA GLU A 117 -21.15 10.37 -3.34
C GLU A 117 -22.21 9.85 -4.32
N ALA A 118 -21.92 9.82 -5.62
CA ALA A 118 -22.76 9.21 -6.64
C ALA A 118 -22.62 7.68 -6.73
N GLY A 119 -21.70 7.07 -5.98
CA GLY A 119 -21.42 5.63 -6.03
C GLY A 119 -20.66 5.18 -7.28
N THR A 120 -20.05 6.12 -8.01
CA THR A 120 -19.26 5.87 -9.23
C THR A 120 -17.76 6.07 -9.01
N GLY A 121 -17.38 6.67 -7.89
CA GLY A 121 -15.99 6.84 -7.46
C GLY A 121 -15.50 5.71 -6.55
N GLN A 122 -14.19 5.58 -6.45
CA GLN A 122 -13.52 4.59 -5.62
C GLN A 122 -13.41 5.05 -4.17
N THR A 123 -13.48 4.10 -3.24
CA THR A 123 -13.08 4.30 -1.85
C THR A 123 -11.56 4.29 -1.71
N TYR A 124 -11.06 4.77 -0.57
CA TYR A 124 -9.64 4.71 -0.24
C TYR A 124 -9.14 3.26 -0.25
N PHE A 125 -9.95 2.34 0.26
CA PHE A 125 -9.65 0.90 0.21
C PHE A 125 -9.52 0.38 -1.22
N ASP A 126 -10.44 0.76 -2.12
CA ASP A 126 -10.37 0.35 -3.54
C ASP A 126 -9.07 0.86 -4.20
N ILE A 127 -8.69 2.10 -3.91
CA ILE A 127 -7.45 2.70 -4.44
C ILE A 127 -6.21 1.97 -3.89
N LEU A 128 -6.20 1.56 -2.62
CA LEU A 128 -5.11 0.76 -2.06
C LEU A 128 -4.98 -0.60 -2.77
N LEU A 129 -6.09 -1.25 -3.09
CA LEU A 129 -6.08 -2.51 -3.82
C LEU A 129 -5.59 -2.34 -5.27
N GLU A 130 -5.98 -1.26 -5.94
CA GLU A 130 -5.48 -0.92 -7.28
C GLU A 130 -3.97 -0.67 -7.25
N ILE A 131 -3.49 0.12 -6.28
CA ILE A 131 -2.06 0.33 -6.08
C ILE A 131 -1.34 -1.00 -5.84
N ILE A 132 -1.86 -1.92 -5.03
CA ILE A 132 -1.21 -3.23 -4.85
C ILE A 132 -1.20 -4.04 -6.15
N ALA A 133 -2.29 -4.00 -6.93
CA ALA A 133 -2.41 -4.75 -8.18
C ALA A 133 -1.45 -4.26 -9.29
N ASP A 134 -1.07 -2.98 -9.27
CA ASP A 134 -0.10 -2.41 -10.20
C ASP A 134 1.36 -2.87 -9.94
N HIS A 135 1.60 -3.63 -8.86
CA HIS A 135 2.92 -4.14 -8.48
C HIS A 135 3.00 -5.66 -8.67
N PRO A 136 3.45 -6.15 -9.85
CA PRO A 136 3.40 -7.56 -10.20
C PRO A 136 4.32 -8.47 -9.36
N GLN A 137 5.24 -7.90 -8.60
CA GLN A 137 6.07 -8.61 -7.62
C GLN A 137 5.32 -8.95 -6.32
N ILE A 138 4.12 -8.38 -6.11
CA ILE A 138 3.32 -8.55 -4.91
C ILE A 138 2.19 -9.55 -5.16
N THR A 139 2.10 -10.54 -4.29
CA THR A 139 0.95 -11.43 -4.19
C THR A 139 0.15 -11.04 -2.96
N LEU A 140 -1.03 -10.44 -3.17
CA LEU A 140 -1.99 -10.16 -2.09
C LEU A 140 -2.74 -11.43 -1.70
N VAL A 141 -2.77 -11.74 -0.41
CA VAL A 141 -3.49 -12.89 0.15
C VAL A 141 -4.47 -12.38 1.22
N PRO A 142 -5.79 -12.41 0.97
CA PRO A 142 -6.77 -12.13 2.01
C PRO A 142 -6.76 -13.25 3.05
N ALA A 143 -6.86 -12.89 4.34
CA ALA A 143 -6.78 -13.83 5.46
C ALA A 143 -7.76 -13.49 6.59
#